data_AF-A0A942SMJ9-F1
#
_entry.id   AF-A0A942SMJ9-F1
#
_cell.length_a   1.000
_cell.length_b   1.000
_cell.length_c   1.000
_cell.angle_alpha   90.00
_cell.angle_beta   90.00
_cell.angle_gamma   90.00
#
_symmetry.space_group_name_H-M   'P 1'
#
loop_
_entity.id
_entity.type
_entity.pdbx_description
1 polymer ?
#
loop_
_entity_poly.entity_id
_entity_poly.type
_entity_poly.pdbx_seq_one_letter_code
_entity_poly.pdbx_strand_id
1 'polypeptide(L)'
;MTVRDIQSHVQELYRADMSAAMISNITEKVIEVAIEWQARPLQAVYPIVFFDAIHYKVKEGGKVVSKAAYICLGINLEGKKDILGLGIGESEGALH
;
A
#
# COMPACT_ATOMS: atom_id res chain seq x y z
N MET A 1 -2.25 -8.74 10.44
CA MET A 1 -3.58 -8.87 11.07
C MET A 1 -4.63 -8.80 9.98
N THR A 2 -5.54 -9.76 9.94
CA THR A 2 -6.69 -9.75 9.05
C THR A 2 -7.80 -8.85 9.60
N VAL A 3 -8.81 -8.52 8.78
CA VAL A 3 -10.01 -7.80 9.24
C VAL A 3 -10.72 -8.56 10.38
N ARG A 4 -10.70 -9.90 10.35
CA ARG A 4 -11.27 -10.74 11.41
C ARG A 4 -10.45 -10.68 12.70
N ASP A 5 -9.11 -10.62 12.59
CA ASP A 5 -8.24 -10.47 13.75
C ASP A 5 -8.54 -9.13 14.47
N ILE A 6 -8.74 -8.05 13.69
CA ILE A 6 -9.10 -6.73 14.23
C ILE A 6 -10.46 -6.81 14.93
N GLN A 7 -11.46 -7.44 14.31
CA GLN A 7 -12.79 -7.64 14.91
C GLN A 7 -12.69 -8.36 16.27
N SER A 8 -11.97 -9.49 16.31
CA SER A 8 -11.77 -10.23 17.57
C SER A 8 -11.08 -9.38 18.63
N HIS A 9 -10.03 -8.64 18.23
CA HIS A 9 -9.26 -7.81 19.15
C HIS A 9 -10.08 -6.67 19.76
N VAL A 10 -10.91 -5.99 18.95
CA VAL A 10 -11.79 -4.93 19.42
C VAL A 10 -12.87 -5.49 20.37
N GLN A 11 -13.42 -6.65 20.04
CA GLN A 11 -14.40 -7.31 20.90
C GLN A 11 -13.80 -7.72 22.26
N GLU A 12 -12.57 -8.24 22.27
CA GLU A 12 -11.89 -8.67 23.50
C GLU A 12 -11.54 -7.49 24.42
N LEU A 13 -10.94 -6.44 23.87
CA LEU A 13 -10.47 -5.30 24.66
C LEU A 13 -11.58 -4.32 25.04
N TYR A 14 -12.50 -4.05 24.11
CA TYR A 14 -13.48 -2.97 24.23
C TYR A 14 -14.91 -3.46 24.36
N ARG A 15 -15.17 -4.77 24.24
CA ARG A 15 -16.53 -5.37 24.26
C ARG A 15 -17.47 -4.75 23.22
N ALA A 16 -16.89 -4.17 22.16
CA ALA A 16 -17.61 -3.50 21.10
C ALA A 16 -17.73 -4.43 19.88
N ASP A 17 -18.97 -4.68 19.45
CA ASP A 17 -19.22 -5.48 18.26
C ASP A 17 -19.02 -4.62 17.01
N MET A 18 -17.98 -4.96 16.24
CA MET A 18 -17.67 -4.32 14.97
C MET A 18 -17.69 -5.37 13.87
N SER A 19 -18.54 -5.15 12.86
CA SER A 19 -18.55 -6.03 11.70
C SER A 19 -17.29 -5.86 10.85
N ALA A 20 -16.86 -6.93 10.16
CA ALA A 20 -15.79 -6.87 9.18
C ALA A 20 -16.01 -5.80 8.09
N ALA A 21 -17.28 -5.56 7.72
CA ALA A 21 -17.66 -4.51 6.78
C ALA A 21 -17.40 -3.11 7.36
N MET A 22 -17.72 -2.88 8.64
CA MET A 22 -17.42 -1.60 9.30
C MET A 22 -15.92 -1.34 9.36
N ILE A 23 -15.11 -2.34 9.70
CA ILE A 23 -13.64 -2.23 9.72
C ILE A 23 -13.12 -1.88 8.32
N SER A 24 -13.60 -2.56 7.28
CA SER A 24 -13.20 -2.30 5.89
C SER A 24 -13.58 -0.88 5.46
N ASN A 25 -14.78 -0.41 5.83
CA ASN A 25 -15.23 0.96 5.55
C ASN A 25 -14.39 2.02 6.28
N ILE A 26 -13.88 1.70 7.48
CA ILE A 26 -12.97 2.60 8.21
C ILE A 26 -11.63 2.67 7.48
N THR A 27 -11.08 1.53 7.03
CA THR A 27 -9.82 1.53 6.26
C THR A 27 -9.94 2.24 4.91
N GLU A 28 -11.13 2.27 4.30
CA GLU A 28 -11.34 3.02 3.06
C GLU A 28 -11.12 4.53 3.25
N LYS A 29 -11.32 5.06 4.46
CA LYS A 29 -11.15 6.50 4.73
C LYS A 29 -9.71 6.99 4.59
N VAL A 30 -8.71 6.09 4.62
CA VAL A 30 -7.31 6.48 4.45
C VAL A 30 -6.87 6.50 2.98
N ILE A 31 -7.74 6.10 2.04
CA ILE A 31 -7.42 6.11 0.62
C ILE A 31 -7.14 7.53 0.11
N GLU A 32 -7.92 8.52 0.55
CA GLU A 32 -7.67 9.93 0.18
C GLU A 32 -6.30 10.39 0.67
N VAL A 33 -5.93 10.06 1.91
CA VAL A 33 -4.61 10.36 2.48
C VAL A 33 -3.49 9.68 1.69
N ALA A 34 -3.71 8.45 1.23
CA ALA A 34 -2.74 7.72 0.40
C ALA A 34 -2.55 8.39 -0.97
N ILE A 35 -3.63 8.88 -1.60
CA ILE A 35 -3.57 9.62 -2.86
C ILE A 35 -2.80 10.94 -2.67
N GLU A 36 -3.12 11.70 -1.63
CA GLU A 36 -2.40 12.94 -1.30
C GLU A 36 -0.91 12.69 -1.05
N TRP A 37 -0.58 11.63 -0.30
CA TRP A 37 0.80 11.23 -0.06
C TRP A 37 1.51 10.85 -1.36
N GLN A 38 0.84 10.18 -2.30
CA GLN A 38 1.42 9.82 -3.59
C GLN A 38 1.62 11.05 -4.51
N ALA A 39 0.76 12.06 -4.38
CA ALA A 39 0.83 13.31 -5.14
C ALA A 39 1.76 14.37 -4.52
N ARG A 40 2.31 14.12 -3.33
CA ARG A 40 3.16 15.09 -2.63
C ARG A 40 4.38 15.46 -3.49
N PRO A 41 4.85 16.72 -3.43
CA PRO A 41 6.07 17.11 -4.13
C PRO A 41 7.27 16.36 -3.56
N LEU A 42 8.10 15.84 -4.46
CA LEU A 42 9.38 15.24 -4.12
C LEU A 42 10.50 16.30 -4.13
N GLN A 43 11.62 16.00 -3.47
CA GLN A 43 12.80 16.84 -3.58
C GLN A 43 13.39 16.77 -4.99
N ALA A 44 14.11 17.82 -5.39
CA ALA A 44 14.69 17.91 -6.73
C ALA A 44 15.78 16.85 -7.01
N VAL A 45 16.47 16.36 -5.97
CA VAL A 45 17.60 15.44 -6.11
C VAL A 45 17.56 14.35 -5.04
N TYR A 46 17.69 13.10 -5.47
CA TYR A 46 17.95 11.94 -4.63
C TYR A 46 19.23 11.26 -5.14
N PRO A 47 20.37 11.34 -4.43
CA PRO A 47 21.64 10.76 -4.90
C PRO A 47 21.59 9.23 -5.11
N ILE A 48 20.70 8.52 -4.41
CA ILE A 48 20.54 7.07 -4.55
C ILE A 48 19.05 6.76 -4.64
N VAL A 49 18.68 5.90 -5.60
CA VAL A 49 17.32 5.39 -5.78
C VAL A 49 17.36 3.88 -5.96
N PHE A 50 16.51 3.18 -5.22
CA PHE A 50 16.27 1.75 -5.35
C PHE A 50 14.88 1.50 -5.93
N PHE A 51 14.80 0.51 -6.81
CA PHE A 51 13.54 -0.02 -7.31
C PHE A 51 13.41 -1.47 -6.87
N ASP A 52 12.26 -1.81 -6.32
CA ASP A 52 11.91 -3.18 -5.93
C ASP A 52 10.51 -3.53 -6.44
N ALA A 53 10.23 -4.83 -6.57
CA ALA A 53 8.96 -5.35 -7.03
C ALA A 53 8.53 -6.55 -6.20
N ILE A 54 7.36 -6.44 -5.54
CA ILE A 54 6.78 -7.53 -4.75
C ILE A 54 5.60 -8.12 -5.52
N HIS A 55 5.66 -9.42 -5.80
CA HIS A 55 4.59 -10.14 -6.49
C HIS A 55 3.54 -10.63 -5.50
N TYR A 56 2.27 -10.40 -5.81
CA TYR A 56 1.14 -10.82 -4.99
C TYR A 56 -0.03 -11.28 -5.86
N LYS A 57 -0.91 -12.11 -5.27
CA LYS A 57 -2.10 -12.64 -5.94
C LYS A 57 -3.32 -11.80 -5.57
N VAL A 58 -4.06 -11.36 -6.59
CA VAL A 58 -5.33 -10.65 -6.41
C VAL A 58 -6.45 -11.36 -7.16
N LYS A 59 -7.67 -11.24 -6.67
CA LYS A 59 -8.86 -11.73 -7.37
C LYS A 59 -9.44 -10.59 -8.20
N GLU A 60 -9.42 -10.75 -9.52
CA GLU A 60 -9.92 -9.76 -10.49
C GLU A 60 -10.77 -10.48 -11.53
N GLY A 61 -11.97 -9.96 -11.81
CA GLY A 61 -12.90 -10.62 -12.75
C GLY A 61 -13.24 -12.08 -12.41
N GLY A 62 -13.20 -12.44 -11.12
CA GLY A 62 -13.44 -13.81 -10.65
C GLY A 62 -12.24 -14.77 -10.77
N LYS A 63 -11.12 -14.33 -11.36
CA LYS A 63 -9.89 -15.13 -11.49
C LYS A 63 -8.81 -14.62 -10.55
N VAL A 64 -7.93 -15.51 -10.10
CA VAL A 64 -6.75 -15.12 -9.32
C VAL A 64 -5.61 -14.82 -10.28
N VAL A 65 -5.15 -13.58 -10.28
CA VAL A 65 -4.08 -13.07 -11.17
C VAL A 65 -2.87 -12.63 -10.34
N SER A 66 -1.69 -12.69 -10.94
CA SER A 66 -0.45 -12.19 -10.33
C SER A 66 -0.27 -10.72 -10.69
N LYS A 67 -0.07 -9.86 -9.71
CA LYS A 67 0.32 -8.45 -9.91
C LYS A 67 1.64 -8.17 -9.20
N ALA A 68 2.35 -7.14 -9.66
CA ALA A 68 3.58 -6.67 -9.05
C ALA A 68 3.35 -5.28 -8.44
N ALA A 69 3.73 -5.11 -7.18
CA ALA A 69 3.82 -3.81 -6.52
C ALA A 69 5.25 -3.30 -6.64
N TYR A 70 5.45 -2.26 -7.44
CA TYR A 70 6.71 -1.58 -7.62
C TYR A 70 6.88 -0.50 -6.55
N ILE A 71 8.04 -0.47 -5.89
CA ILE A 71 8.38 0.49 -4.86
C ILE A 71 9.61 1.26 -5.31
N CYS A 72 9.54 2.59 -5.25
CA CYS A 72 10.69 3.48 -5.47
C CYS A 72 11.13 4.07 -4.13
N LEU A 73 12.34 3.73 -3.68
CA LEU A 73 12.94 4.22 -2.44
C LEU A 73 14.11 5.14 -2.76
N GLY A 74 14.03 6.40 -2.33
CA GLY A 74 15.10 7.38 -2.47
C GLY A 74 15.88 7.57 -1.18
N ILE A 75 17.16 7.90 -1.29
CA ILE A 75 17.96 8.49 -0.21
C ILE A 75 18.25 9.93 -0.62
N ASN A 76 17.89 10.88 0.24
CA ASN A 76 18.12 12.29 -0.02
C ASN A 76 19.54 12.74 0.34
N LEU A 77 19.85 14.03 0.16
CA LEU A 77 21.19 14.58 0.41
C LEU A 77 21.59 14.52 1.90
N GLU A 78 20.62 14.46 2.81
CA GLU A 78 20.87 14.27 4.25
C GLU A 78 21.05 12.79 4.64
N GLY A 79 21.01 11.86 3.67
CA GLY A 79 21.12 10.43 3.93
C GLY A 79 19.83 9.79 4.44
N LYS A 80 18.70 10.50 4.43
CA LYS A 80 17.40 10.00 4.89
C LYS A 80 16.71 9.21 3.78
N LYS A 81 16.24 8.02 4.14
CA LYS A 81 15.41 7.15 3.29
C LYS A 81 13.97 7.68 3.21
N ASP A 82 13.41 7.70 2.01
CA ASP A 82 12.02 8.08 1.76
C ASP A 82 11.43 7.24 0.62
N ILE A 83 10.16 6.81 0.76
CA ILE A 83 9.44 6.12 -0.32
C ILE A 83 8.88 7.18 -1.24
N LEU A 84 9.40 7.22 -2.47
CA LEU A 84 9.07 8.24 -3.47
C LEU A 84 7.78 7.92 -4.22
N GLY A 85 7.44 6.63 -4.30
CA GLY A 85 6.23 6.19 -4.96
C GLY A 85 6.02 4.69 -4.89
N LEU A 86 4.78 4.31 -5.14
CA LEU A 86 4.34 2.92 -5.24
C LEU A 86 3.46 2.80 -6.49
N GLY A 87 3.72 1.80 -7.31
CA GLY A 87 2.96 1.49 -8.52
C GLY A 87 2.50 0.05 -8.51
N ILE A 88 1.35 -0.23 -9.13
CA ILE A 88 0.88 -1.61 -9.34
C ILE A 88 0.89 -1.86 -10.83
N GLY A 89 1.64 -2.86 -11.28
CA GLY A 89 1.64 -3.30 -12.66
C GLY A 89 1.24 -4.76 -12.81
N GLU A 90 0.98 -5.15 -14.05
CA GLU A 90 0.80 -6.55 -14.39
C GLU A 90 2.11 -7.32 -14.23
N SER A 91 1.99 -8.60 -13.89
CA SER A 91 3.12 -9.52 -13.89
C SER A 91 3.60 -9.70 -15.33
N GLU A 92 4.66 -8.97 -15.68
CA GLU A 92 5.39 -9.01 -16.96
C GLU A 92 4.73 -8.24 -18.12
N GLY A 93 4.94 -6.92 -18.10
CA GLY A 93 4.90 -6.09 -19.31
C GLY A 93 5.75 -4.86 -19.05
N ALA A 94 6.91 -4.74 -19.71
CA ALA A 94 7.60 -3.46 -19.78
C ALA A 94 6.58 -2.42 -20.29
N LEU A 95 6.31 -1.39 -19.50
CA LEU A 95 5.66 -0.18 -20.00
C LEU A 95 6.62 0.43 -21.02
N HIS A 96 6.37 0.15 -22.29
CA HIS A 96 6.98 0.89 -23.39
C HIS A 96 6.12 2.11 -23.73
#